data_AF-A0A4Y2T1M6-F1
#
_entry.id   AF-A0A4Y2T1M6-F1
#
_cell.length_a   1.000
_cell.length_b   1.000
_cell.length_c   1.000
_cell.angle_alpha   90.00
_cell.angle_beta   90.00
_cell.angle_gamma   90.00
#
_symmetry.space_group_name_H-M   'P 1'
#
loop_
_entity.id
_entity.type
_entity.pdbx_description
1 polymer ?
#
loop_
_entity_poly.entity_id
_entity_poly.type
_entity_poly.pdbx_seq_one_letter_code
_entity_poly.pdbx_strand_id
1 'polypeptide(L)'
;MDSEEYSESDSSYEDISDESDSDEDTFDAARNWCRIDQENLAPPPQRFPFSGNPGLNTCMDGSSPIEFFCIFFDDNIVGYIASETNLYAEDFIEKNDLTPSSRVQKWKDVDSSEIRVFLGIIILQGIVQKPLQKWYWSQRPLLSTPYLKQLMSEKDSTSS
;
A
#
# COMPACT_ATOMS: atom_id res chain seq x y z
N MET A 1 -23.96 -15.17 24.12
CA MET A 1 -24.41 -15.21 22.71
C MET A 1 -24.80 -13.78 22.43
N ASP A 2 -23.81 -12.99 22.01
CA ASP A 2 -24.03 -11.62 21.52
C ASP A 2 -23.43 -11.63 20.13
N SER A 3 -24.31 -11.65 19.14
CA SER A 3 -23.97 -11.63 17.73
C SER A 3 -23.90 -10.16 17.32
N GLU A 4 -22.69 -9.62 17.27
CA GLU A 4 -22.43 -8.31 16.67
C GLU A 4 -22.50 -8.49 15.14
N GLU A 5 -23.52 -7.88 14.54
CA GLU A 5 -23.82 -7.90 13.11
C GLU A 5 -22.79 -7.02 12.37
N TYR A 6 -21.88 -7.67 11.65
CA TYR A 6 -20.83 -7.02 10.86
C TYR A 6 -21.43 -6.54 9.54
N SER A 7 -21.68 -5.24 9.43
CA SER A 7 -22.09 -4.61 8.17
C SER A 7 -20.88 -4.56 7.23
N GLU A 8 -20.84 -5.45 6.24
CA GLU A 8 -19.90 -5.36 5.12
C GLU A 8 -20.32 -4.20 4.22
N SER A 9 -19.64 -3.05 4.36
CA SER A 9 -19.75 -1.96 3.40
C SER A 9 -18.96 -2.37 2.15
N ASP A 10 -19.67 -2.76 1.09
CA ASP A 10 -19.12 -3.02 -0.23
C ASP A 10 -18.64 -1.68 -0.82
N SER A 11 -17.34 -1.42 -0.64
CA SER A 11 -16.64 -0.28 -1.23
C SER A 11 -16.45 -0.57 -2.72
N SER A 12 -17.38 -0.11 -3.55
CA SER A 12 -17.20 -0.08 -4.99
C SER A 12 -16.06 0.89 -5.32
N TYR A 13 -14.90 0.33 -5.67
CA TYR A 13 -13.77 1.09 -6.21
C TYR A 13 -14.20 1.68 -7.56
N GLU A 14 -14.46 2.98 -7.59
CA GLU A 14 -14.65 3.74 -8.84
C GLU A 14 -13.28 3.91 -9.50
N ASP A 15 -13.12 3.32 -10.68
CA ASP A 15 -11.92 3.35 -11.51
C ASP A 15 -11.83 4.71 -12.22
N ILE A 16 -11.01 5.62 -11.70
CA ILE A 16 -10.66 6.86 -12.38
C ILE A 16 -9.31 6.65 -13.06
N SER A 17 -9.36 6.31 -14.34
CA SER A 17 -8.22 6.32 -15.25
C SER A 17 -8.65 6.95 -16.57
N ASP A 18 -8.62 8.28 -16.63
CA ASP A 18 -8.74 9.03 -17.88
C ASP A 18 -7.36 9.58 -18.26
N GLU A 19 -6.57 8.73 -18.91
CA GLU A 19 -5.31 9.11 -19.57
C GLU A 19 -5.51 8.94 -21.07
N SER A 20 -5.90 10.03 -21.72
CA SER A 20 -6.00 10.14 -23.17
C SER A 20 -4.58 10.27 -23.76
N ASP A 21 -3.95 9.14 -24.08
CA ASP A 21 -2.84 9.11 -25.02
C ASP A 21 -3.30 8.46 -26.33
N SER A 22 -3.33 9.30 -27.38
CA SER A 22 -3.61 8.94 -28.76
C SER A 22 -2.57 7.96 -29.30
N ASP A 23 -3.01 6.75 -29.63
CA ASP A 23 -2.62 5.94 -30.79
C ASP A 23 -3.58 4.73 -30.87
N GLU A 24 -4.81 5.01 -31.27
CA GLU A 24 -5.88 4.03 -31.52
C GLU A 24 -5.51 3.16 -32.74
N ASP A 25 -5.27 1.85 -32.52
CA ASP A 25 -5.78 0.76 -33.39
C ASP A 25 -5.21 -0.65 -33.11
N THR A 26 -4.41 -0.91 -32.04
CA THR A 26 -3.78 -2.26 -31.90
C THR A 26 -4.00 -3.01 -30.57
N PHE A 27 -4.60 -2.43 -29.53
CA PHE A 27 -4.65 -3.08 -28.21
C PHE A 27 -6.05 -3.44 -27.66
N ASP A 28 -7.14 -3.14 -28.36
CA ASP A 28 -8.50 -3.46 -27.89
C ASP A 28 -8.72 -4.96 -27.70
N ALA A 29 -8.11 -5.80 -28.55
CA ALA A 29 -8.19 -7.25 -28.41
C ALA A 29 -7.50 -7.78 -27.14
N ALA A 30 -6.45 -7.09 -26.64
CA ALA A 30 -5.71 -7.51 -25.46
C ALA A 30 -6.45 -7.20 -24.14
N ARG A 31 -7.41 -6.26 -24.16
CA ARG A 31 -8.21 -5.86 -23.00
C ARG A 31 -9.44 -6.73 -22.76
N ASN A 32 -9.82 -7.56 -23.75
CA ASN A 32 -10.98 -8.44 -23.63
C ASN A 32 -10.62 -9.77 -22.98
N TRP A 33 -10.95 -9.90 -21.69
CA TRP A 33 -10.89 -11.17 -20.97
C TRP A 33 -11.94 -12.14 -21.53
N CYS A 34 -11.49 -13.16 -22.26
CA CYS A 34 -12.37 -14.19 -22.81
C CYS A 34 -12.28 -15.50 -22.00
N ARG A 35 -13.39 -16.25 -21.95
CA ARG A 35 -13.38 -17.61 -21.40
C ARG A 35 -12.57 -18.51 -22.33
N ILE A 36 -11.57 -19.18 -21.77
CA ILE A 36 -10.76 -20.15 -22.50
C ILE A 36 -11.64 -21.40 -22.76
N ASP A 37 -11.85 -21.71 -24.04
CA ASP A 37 -12.46 -22.96 -24.46
C ASP A 37 -11.39 -24.07 -24.42
N GLN A 38 -11.45 -24.93 -23.41
CA GLN A 38 -10.47 -25.99 -23.17
C GLN A 38 -10.45 -27.05 -24.29
N GLU A 39 -11.56 -27.17 -25.04
CA GLU A 39 -11.71 -28.10 -26.16
C GLU A 39 -11.17 -27.50 -27.48
N ASN A 40 -10.95 -26.17 -27.53
CA ASN A 40 -10.51 -25.44 -28.73
C ASN A 40 -9.53 -24.31 -28.38
N LEU A 41 -8.39 -24.68 -27.81
CA LEU A 41 -7.33 -23.73 -27.45
C LEU A 41 -6.67 -23.15 -28.71
N ALA A 42 -6.65 -21.82 -28.80
CA ALA A 42 -5.78 -21.14 -29.75
C ALA A 42 -4.31 -21.56 -29.53
N PRO A 43 -3.48 -21.62 -30.60
CA PRO A 43 -2.07 -21.90 -30.45
C PRO A 43 -1.43 -20.88 -29.50
N PRO A 44 -0.48 -21.31 -28.64
CA PRO A 44 0.16 -20.41 -27.70
C PRO A 44 0.86 -19.27 -28.46
N PRO A 45 0.82 -18.03 -27.93
CA PRO A 45 1.51 -16.92 -28.55
C PRO A 45 3.01 -17.22 -28.69
N GLN A 46 3.63 -16.64 -29.71
CA GLN A 46 5.06 -16.80 -29.95
C GLN A 46 5.85 -16.36 -28.71
N ARG A 47 6.73 -17.23 -28.21
CA ARG A 47 7.63 -16.86 -27.10
C ARG A 47 8.71 -15.94 -27.64
N PHE A 48 8.67 -14.68 -27.25
CA PHE A 48 9.74 -13.73 -27.52
C PHE A 48 10.84 -13.90 -26.47
N PRO A 49 12.10 -14.17 -26.88
CA PRO A 49 13.21 -14.19 -25.93
C PRO A 49 13.44 -12.77 -25.39
N PHE A 50 13.74 -12.66 -24.09
CA PHE A 50 14.18 -11.40 -23.52
C PHE A 50 15.49 -10.96 -24.18
N SER A 51 15.46 -9.80 -24.85
CA SER A 51 16.60 -9.22 -25.58
C SER A 51 17.34 -8.13 -24.79
N GLY A 52 16.83 -7.76 -23.62
CA GLY A 52 17.48 -6.79 -22.75
C GLY A 52 18.71 -7.34 -22.05
N ASN A 53 19.52 -6.45 -21.49
CA ASN A 53 20.59 -6.86 -20.57
C ASN A 53 19.95 -7.22 -19.23
N PRO A 54 20.04 -8.47 -18.76
CA PRO A 54 19.51 -8.83 -17.46
C PRO A 54 20.37 -8.21 -16.36
N GLY A 55 19.72 -7.67 -15.33
CA GLY A 55 20.41 -7.11 -14.17
C GLY A 55 19.89 -5.73 -13.79
N LEU A 56 20.65 -5.05 -12.95
CA LEU A 56 20.33 -3.71 -12.49
C LEU A 56 20.75 -2.68 -13.56
N ASN A 57 19.82 -1.84 -13.98
CA ASN A 57 20.08 -0.79 -14.96
C ASN A 57 20.71 0.47 -14.34
N THR A 58 20.92 0.47 -13.02
CA THR A 58 21.55 1.55 -12.26
C THR A 58 22.87 1.06 -11.65
N CYS A 59 23.89 1.91 -11.64
CA CYS A 59 25.14 1.61 -10.95
C CYS A 59 24.93 1.80 -9.44
N MET A 60 25.03 0.72 -8.67
CA MET A 60 24.80 0.71 -7.21
C MET A 60 25.97 0.06 -6.44
N ASP A 61 27.17 0.13 -7.02
CA ASP A 61 28.37 -0.47 -6.42
C ASP A 61 28.70 0.23 -5.08
N GLY A 62 28.63 -0.54 -3.99
CA GLY A 62 28.89 -0.03 -2.65
C GLY A 62 27.71 0.70 -1.99
N SER A 63 26.53 0.69 -2.61
CA SER A 63 25.33 1.29 -2.03
C SER A 63 24.80 0.53 -0.81
N SER A 64 24.26 1.28 0.14
CA SER A 64 23.60 0.79 1.33
C SER A 64 22.18 0.28 1.02
N PRO A 65 21.61 -0.62 1.85
CA PRO A 65 20.24 -1.11 1.66
C PRO A 65 19.18 -0.02 1.56
N ILE A 66 19.37 1.11 2.26
CA ILE A 66 18.42 2.24 2.20
C ILE A 66 18.47 2.95 0.85
N GLU A 67 19.64 3.05 0.21
CA GLU A 67 19.74 3.65 -1.13
C GLU A 67 19.02 2.81 -2.18
N PHE A 68 19.08 1.48 -2.07
CA PHE A 68 18.26 0.59 -2.92
C PHE A 68 16.76 0.79 -2.71
N PHE A 69 16.33 0.96 -1.44
CA PHE A 69 14.93 1.24 -1.13
C PHE A 69 14.46 2.55 -1.77
N CYS A 70 15.28 3.61 -1.69
CA CYS A 70 14.96 4.92 -2.25
C CYS A 70 14.89 4.95 -3.79
N ILE A 71 15.37 3.93 -4.51
CA ILE A 71 15.11 3.79 -5.96
C ILE A 71 13.62 3.56 -6.23
N PHE A 72 12.95 2.79 -5.36
CA PHE A 72 11.54 2.45 -5.53
C PHE A 72 10.62 3.44 -4.82
N PHE A 73 11.04 3.96 -3.67
CA PHE A 73 10.29 4.90 -2.85
C PHE A 73 11.08 6.22 -2.72
N ASP A 74 11.16 6.94 -3.84
CA ASP A 74 11.80 8.25 -3.89
C ASP A 74 10.99 9.32 -3.11
N ASP A 75 11.55 10.53 -3.00
CA ASP A 75 10.89 11.63 -2.28
C ASP A 75 9.53 11.99 -2.90
N ASN A 76 9.38 11.85 -4.23
CA ASN A 76 8.15 12.19 -4.93
C ASN A 76 7.03 11.21 -4.62
N ILE A 77 7.28 9.90 -4.75
CA ILE A 77 6.30 8.85 -4.47
C ILE A 77 5.91 8.89 -2.99
N VAL A 78 6.89 9.04 -2.09
CA VAL A 78 6.61 9.11 -0.65
C VAL A 78 5.78 10.35 -0.32
N GLY A 79 6.11 11.50 -0.91
CA GLY A 79 5.33 12.73 -0.76
C GLY A 79 3.91 12.59 -1.31
N TYR A 80 3.76 11.95 -2.47
CA TYR A 80 2.46 11.68 -3.08
C TYR A 80 1.58 10.76 -2.21
N ILE A 81 2.15 9.70 -1.65
CA ILE A 81 1.43 8.82 -0.71
C ILE A 81 0.96 9.64 0.52
N ALA A 82 1.81 10.52 1.06
CA ALA A 82 1.43 11.36 2.19
C ALA A 82 0.28 12.30 1.84
N SER A 83 0.34 12.99 0.69
CA SER A 83 -0.72 13.91 0.27
C SER A 83 -2.05 13.20 0.05
N GLU A 84 -2.05 12.06 -0.65
CA GLU A 84 -3.28 11.29 -0.90
C GLU A 84 -3.86 10.71 0.40
N THR A 85 -3.01 10.27 1.33
CA THR A 85 -3.48 9.76 2.63
C THR A 85 -4.17 10.86 3.44
N ASN A 86 -3.63 12.08 3.43
CA ASN A 86 -4.22 13.23 4.13
C ASN A 86 -5.53 13.66 3.48
N LEU A 87 -5.55 13.76 2.14
CA LEU A 87 -6.75 14.09 1.38
C LEU A 87 -7.88 13.09 1.66
N TYR A 88 -7.56 11.79 1.64
CA TYR A 88 -8.53 10.74 1.97
C TYR A 88 -9.05 10.88 3.41
N ALA A 89 -8.20 11.19 4.37
CA ALA A 89 -8.61 11.34 5.76
C ALA A 89 -9.56 12.53 5.97
N GLU A 90 -9.26 13.67 5.32
CA GLU A 90 -10.15 14.85 5.31
C GLU A 90 -11.51 14.50 4.70
N ASP A 91 -11.51 13.94 3.49
CA ASP A 91 -12.71 13.47 2.79
C ASP A 91 -13.54 12.50 3.66
N PHE A 92 -12.87 11.55 4.32
CA PHE A 92 -13.54 10.57 5.16
C PHE A 92 -14.18 11.22 6.39
N ILE A 93 -13.51 12.19 7.02
CA ILE A 93 -14.04 12.92 8.18
C ILE A 93 -15.26 13.76 7.79
N GLU A 94 -15.22 14.43 6.62
CA GLU A 94 -16.33 15.25 6.15
C GLU A 94 -17.56 14.44 5.73
N LYS A 95 -17.34 13.28 5.11
CA LYS A 95 -18.44 12.46 4.54
C LYS A 95 -19.14 11.56 5.56
N ASN A 96 -18.58 11.36 6.77
CA ASN A 96 -19.10 10.42 7.75
C ASN A 96 -19.54 11.11 9.05
N ASP A 97 -20.71 10.74 9.56
CA ASP A 97 -21.19 11.15 10.88
C ASP A 97 -20.44 10.37 11.98
N LEU A 98 -19.30 10.91 12.41
CA LEU A 98 -18.44 10.28 13.40
C LEU A 98 -18.88 10.61 14.83
N THR A 99 -18.88 9.59 15.70
CA THR A 99 -19.07 9.81 17.14
C THR A 99 -17.90 10.63 17.73
N PRO A 100 -18.12 11.44 18.78
CA PRO A 100 -17.05 12.22 19.42
C PRO A 100 -15.88 11.38 19.98
N SER A 101 -16.10 10.09 20.20
CA SER A 101 -15.08 9.15 20.67
C SER A 101 -14.33 8.45 19.52
N SER A 102 -14.72 8.68 18.26
CA SER A 102 -14.05 8.11 17.10
C SER A 102 -12.58 8.50 17.07
N ARG A 103 -11.71 7.53 16.86
CA ARG A 103 -10.27 7.76 16.73
C ARG A 103 -9.93 8.67 15.55
N VAL A 104 -10.74 8.60 14.49
CA VAL A 104 -10.53 9.37 13.26
C VAL A 104 -10.73 10.87 13.49
N GLN A 105 -11.55 11.28 14.47
CA GLN A 105 -11.64 12.70 14.85
C GLN A 105 -10.34 13.27 15.43
N LYS A 106 -9.39 12.42 15.82
CA LYS A 106 -8.06 12.81 16.30
C LYS A 106 -6.99 12.63 15.22
N TRP A 107 -7.39 12.44 13.97
CA TRP A 107 -6.46 12.36 12.86
C TRP A 107 -5.57 13.60 12.81
N LYS A 108 -4.31 13.37 12.47
CA LYS A 108 -3.32 14.40 12.20
C LYS A 108 -2.70 14.05 10.86
N ASP A 109 -2.46 15.09 10.07
CA ASP A 109 -1.83 14.90 8.77
C ASP A 109 -0.50 14.20 8.91
N VAL A 110 -0.28 13.23 8.02
CA VAL A 110 0.95 12.46 7.94
C VAL A 110 1.98 13.18 7.08
N ASP A 111 3.24 13.11 7.49
CA ASP A 111 4.39 13.61 6.73
C ASP A 111 5.13 12.48 5.99
N SER A 112 6.00 12.84 5.05
CA SER A 112 6.82 11.86 4.30
C SER A 112 7.71 11.00 5.20
N SER A 113 8.12 11.50 6.37
CA SER A 113 8.93 10.74 7.33
C SER A 113 8.09 9.66 8.01
N GLU A 114 6.84 9.96 8.36
CA GLU A 114 5.87 9.02 8.92
C GLU A 114 5.51 7.92 7.92
N ILE A 115 5.34 8.27 6.64
CA ILE A 115 5.17 7.27 5.57
C ILE A 115 6.38 6.34 5.49
N ARG A 116 7.61 6.86 5.57
CA ARG A 116 8.83 6.02 5.59
C ARG A 116 8.89 5.10 6.79
N VAL A 117 8.51 5.59 7.98
CA VAL A 117 8.42 4.76 9.20
C VAL A 117 7.38 3.66 9.01
N PHE A 118 6.20 3.99 8.46
CA PHE A 118 5.15 3.03 8.16
C PHE A 118 5.60 1.94 7.17
N LEU A 119 6.29 2.31 6.08
CA LEU A 119 6.87 1.37 5.13
C LEU A 119 7.94 0.47 5.80
N GLY A 120 8.79 1.05 6.65
CA GLY A 120 9.75 0.29 7.46
C GLY A 120 9.08 -0.72 8.39
N ILE A 121 7.94 -0.36 8.98
CA ILE A 121 7.12 -1.25 9.79
C ILE A 121 6.55 -2.40 8.94
N ILE A 122 6.05 -2.13 7.74
CA ILE A 122 5.56 -3.17 6.82
C ILE A 122 6.67 -4.16 6.46
N ILE A 123 7.85 -3.66 6.11
CA ILE A 123 9.01 -4.50 5.80
C ILE A 123 9.37 -5.37 7.01
N LEU A 124 9.38 -4.80 8.21
CA LEU A 124 9.67 -5.54 9.45
C LEU A 124 8.62 -6.63 9.73
N GLN A 125 7.34 -6.37 9.45
CA GLN A 125 6.27 -7.38 9.58
C GLN A 125 6.43 -8.51 8.57
N GLY A 126 6.97 -8.25 7.38
CA GLY A 126 7.33 -9.27 6.39
C GLY A 126 8.43 -10.22 6.89
N ILE A 127 9.38 -9.70 7.68
CA ILE A 127 10.49 -10.46 8.28
C ILE A 127 10.02 -11.20 9.54
N VAL A 128 9.37 -10.50 10.47
CA VAL A 128 8.93 -11.03 11.77
C VAL A 128 7.46 -11.37 11.71
N GLN A 129 7.09 -12.48 11.10
CA GLN A 129 5.69 -12.77 10.86
C GLN A 129 4.92 -13.17 12.12
N LYS A 130 3.74 -12.58 12.33
CA LYS A 130 2.74 -12.98 13.33
C LYS A 130 1.45 -13.43 12.64
N PRO A 131 0.75 -14.45 13.16
CA PRO A 131 -0.49 -14.96 12.56
C PRO A 131 -1.60 -13.93 12.39
N LEU A 132 -1.65 -12.90 13.24
CA LEU A 132 -2.70 -11.88 13.21
C LEU A 132 -2.08 -10.49 13.29
N GLN A 133 -2.61 -9.55 12.49
CA GLN A 133 -2.13 -8.17 12.44
C GLN A 133 -2.16 -7.47 13.80
N LYS A 134 -3.24 -7.67 14.57
CA LYS A 134 -3.38 -7.10 15.92
C LYS A 134 -2.31 -7.60 16.91
N TRP A 135 -1.63 -8.71 16.63
CA TRP A 135 -0.60 -9.23 17.53
C TRP A 135 0.71 -8.44 17.48
N TYR A 136 0.99 -7.72 16.39
CA TYR A 136 2.14 -6.79 16.31
C TYR A 136 2.04 -5.63 17.31
N TRP A 137 0.83 -5.30 17.72
CA TRP A 137 0.55 -4.21 18.64
C TRP A 137 0.23 -4.70 20.06
N SER A 138 0.35 -6.02 20.31
CA SER A 138 -0.03 -6.62 21.60
C SER A 138 0.86 -6.18 22.75
N GLN A 139 0.26 -6.04 23.94
CA GLN A 139 0.97 -5.84 25.21
C GLN A 139 1.25 -7.15 25.95
N ARG A 140 0.74 -8.28 25.46
CA ARG A 140 0.98 -9.58 26.09
C ARG A 140 2.47 -9.92 25.97
N PRO A 141 3.16 -10.33 27.07
CA PRO A 141 4.60 -10.58 27.04
C PRO A 141 5.06 -11.52 25.93
N LEU A 142 4.30 -12.59 25.67
CA LEU A 142 4.62 -13.60 24.64
C LEU A 142 4.44 -13.09 23.20
N LEU A 143 3.65 -12.04 23.00
CA LEU A 143 3.33 -11.49 21.68
C LEU A 143 3.95 -10.11 21.45
N SER A 144 4.56 -9.51 22.46
CA SER A 144 5.02 -8.14 22.40
C SER A 144 6.11 -7.95 21.35
N THR A 145 6.01 -6.87 20.59
CA THR A 145 7.02 -6.37 19.66
C THR A 145 7.38 -4.96 20.09
N PRO A 146 8.25 -4.79 21.11
CA PRO A 146 8.48 -3.49 21.76
C PRO A 146 8.94 -2.41 20.79
N TYR A 147 9.81 -2.77 19.84
CA TYR A 147 10.37 -1.84 18.87
C TYR A 147 9.30 -1.19 17.97
N LEU A 148 8.30 -1.95 17.51
CA LEU A 148 7.20 -1.42 16.70
C LEU A 148 6.37 -0.35 17.43
N LYS A 149 6.20 -0.50 18.75
CA LYS A 149 5.45 0.48 19.54
C LYS A 149 6.19 1.79 19.67
N GLN A 150 7.51 1.74 19.84
CA GLN A 150 8.32 2.95 19.96
C GLN A 150 8.21 3.81 18.69
N LEU A 151 8.29 3.17 17.51
CA LEU A 151 8.25 3.84 16.21
C LEU A 151 6.99 4.68 15.97
N MET A 152 5.83 4.26 16.50
CA MET A 152 4.55 4.95 16.28
C MET A 152 4.15 5.88 17.44
N SER A 153 4.71 5.70 18.64
CA SER A 153 4.29 6.45 19.84
C SER A 153 5.05 7.77 20.05
N GLU A 154 6.14 8.00 19.31
CA GLU A 154 7.12 9.05 19.63
C GLU A 154 6.65 10.48 19.32
N LYS A 155 5.63 10.68 18.47
CA LYS A 155 5.14 12.04 18.10
C LYS A 155 3.83 12.49 18.76
N ASP A 156 3.09 11.61 19.42
CA ASP A 156 1.87 12.00 20.15
C ASP A 156 2.14 12.67 21.51
N SER A 157 3.40 12.71 21.95
CA SER A 157 3.79 13.15 23.30
C SER A 157 4.32 14.59 23.38
N THR A 158 4.52 15.29 22.26
CA THR A 158 5.18 16.62 22.23
C THR A 158 4.25 17.80 21.96
N SER A 159 2.95 17.65 22.20
CA SER A 159 2.02 18.79 22.28
C SER A 159 1.11 18.61 23.50
N SER A 160 1.62 19.05 24.65
CA SER A 160 0.85 19.33 25.86
C SER A 160 1.50 20.51 26.57
#